data_AF-A0A9P6TNR4-F1
#
_entry.id   AF-A0A9P6TNR4-F1
#
_cell.length_a   1.000
_cell.length_b   1.000
_cell.length_c   1.000
_cell.angle_alpha   90.00
_cell.angle_beta   90.00
_cell.angle_gamma   90.00
#
_symmetry.space_group_name_H-M   'P 1'
#
loop_
_entity.id
_entity.type
_entity.pdbx_description
1 polymer ?
#
loop_
_entity_poly.entity_id
_entity_poly.type
_entity_poly.pdbx_seq_one_letter_code
_entity_poly.pdbx_strand_id
1 'polypeptide(L)'
;MNFKQGLDNNELYQTNDIFISNYVIQAKYENALPRVFSRDNVALDGALQIAVTVADAVENIRCGGIGTKRQDFLYGSFRSYMRMSSIRGTVAAMYIYNPDSEIDIEVLSAIEPPQSYFAIHPGIIENGRASALTHDNHWLGFDPTSGFHEYRFDWFPNLVVFYIDGVEARRLNTNIPSSAGRFMFNHWTDGNANFSGGPPTETAKLEIMNITAWFNLSASSSPKCQESNKSCNIKDVIAQLVAKDGPSSAISNRPPASIRHIVLIFIIFLIEYIINSFQ
;
A
#
# COMPACT_ATOMS: atom_id res chain seq x y z
N MET A 1 -2.84 -8.64 -2.79
CA MET A 1 -3.81 -8.13 -3.79
C MET A 1 -3.05 -7.45 -4.93
N ASN A 2 -3.37 -7.76 -6.18
CA ASN A 2 -2.81 -7.09 -7.36
C ASN A 2 -3.96 -6.39 -8.11
N PHE A 3 -3.88 -5.07 -8.26
CA PHE A 3 -4.98 -4.25 -8.79
C PHE A 3 -4.88 -3.99 -10.31
N LYS A 4 -3.84 -4.51 -10.98
CA LYS A 4 -3.70 -4.43 -12.44
C LYS A 4 -4.56 -5.43 -13.23
N GLN A 5 -5.18 -6.41 -12.56
CA GLN A 5 -5.89 -7.51 -13.24
C GLN A 5 -7.35 -7.62 -12.77
N GLY A 6 -8.28 -7.45 -13.71
CA GLY A 6 -9.63 -8.03 -13.70
C GLY A 6 -10.62 -7.55 -12.65
N LEU A 7 -10.19 -6.86 -11.60
CA LEU A 7 -11.09 -6.32 -10.57
C LEU A 7 -11.83 -5.10 -11.12
N ASP A 8 -13.17 -5.15 -11.09
CA ASP A 8 -13.99 -3.97 -11.34
C ASP A 8 -14.34 -3.23 -10.03
N ASN A 9 -14.87 -2.01 -10.14
CA ASN A 9 -15.23 -1.23 -8.97
C ASN A 9 -16.28 -1.92 -8.08
N ASN A 10 -17.22 -2.69 -8.64
CA ASN A 10 -18.22 -3.40 -7.86
C ASN A 10 -17.60 -4.53 -7.03
N GLU A 11 -16.60 -5.23 -7.59
CA GLU A 11 -15.84 -6.26 -6.90
C GLU A 11 -14.96 -5.68 -5.78
N LEU A 12 -14.41 -4.47 -5.96
CA LEU A 12 -13.67 -3.76 -4.92
C LEU A 12 -14.52 -3.48 -3.67
N TYR A 13 -15.79 -3.12 -3.84
CA TYR A 13 -16.70 -2.89 -2.70
C TYR A 13 -17.11 -4.18 -2.00
N GLN A 14 -16.97 -5.33 -2.68
CA GLN A 14 -17.45 -6.63 -2.20
C GLN A 14 -16.33 -7.54 -1.67
N THR A 15 -15.06 -7.18 -1.89
CA THR A 15 -13.93 -7.96 -1.36
C THR A 15 -14.00 -8.15 0.15
N ASN A 16 -13.63 -9.35 0.60
CA ASN A 16 -13.55 -9.70 2.03
C ASN A 16 -12.21 -9.29 2.66
N ASP A 17 -11.26 -8.78 1.88
CA ASP A 17 -9.91 -8.48 2.38
C ASP A 17 -9.76 -7.06 2.91
N ILE A 18 -10.46 -6.09 2.31
CA ILE A 18 -10.36 -4.66 2.65
C ILE A 18 -11.72 -4.02 2.93
N PHE A 19 -11.70 -2.92 3.68
CA PHE A 19 -12.80 -1.96 3.78
C PHE A 19 -12.32 -0.61 3.24
N ILE A 20 -13.27 0.20 2.81
CA ILE A 20 -13.04 1.57 2.37
C ILE A 20 -13.45 2.52 3.50
N SER A 21 -12.55 3.45 3.84
CA SER A 21 -12.73 4.43 4.90
C SER A 21 -13.92 5.35 4.59
N ASN A 22 -14.78 5.55 5.59
CA ASN A 22 -15.95 6.42 5.50
C ASN A 22 -16.26 7.04 6.87
N TYR A 23 -15.32 7.85 7.34
CA TYR A 23 -15.33 8.45 8.66
C TYR A 23 -14.61 9.80 8.64
N VAL A 24 -14.78 10.60 9.70
CA VAL A 24 -14.13 11.89 9.86
C VAL A 24 -13.12 11.82 10.98
N ILE A 25 -11.88 12.25 10.70
CA ILE A 25 -10.92 12.59 11.75
C ILE A 25 -10.96 14.10 11.93
N GLN A 26 -11.32 14.55 13.13
CA GLN A 26 -11.39 15.97 13.45
C GLN A 26 -10.03 16.66 13.31
N ALA A 27 -10.05 17.96 13.03
CA ALA A 27 -8.85 18.76 12.93
C ALA A 27 -8.04 18.67 14.23
N LYS A 28 -6.73 18.41 14.09
CA LYS A 28 -5.81 18.31 15.24
C LYS A 28 -5.46 19.70 15.81
N TYR A 29 -5.50 20.72 14.97
CA TYR A 29 -5.12 22.10 15.29
C TYR A 29 -6.20 23.07 14.79
N GLU A 30 -6.31 24.25 15.41
CA GLU A 30 -7.36 25.25 15.14
C GLU A 30 -7.40 25.70 13.67
N ASN A 31 -6.25 25.77 13.00
CA ASN A 31 -6.12 26.18 11.60
C ASN A 31 -5.95 25.01 10.62
N ALA A 32 -6.25 23.79 11.05
CA ALA A 32 -6.22 22.60 10.20
C ALA A 32 -7.63 22.18 9.78
N LEU A 33 -7.72 21.53 8.63
CA LEU A 33 -8.96 20.94 8.14
C LEU A 33 -9.18 19.56 8.77
N PRO A 34 -10.45 19.17 9.02
CA PRO A 34 -10.77 17.79 9.34
C PRO A 34 -10.49 16.90 8.12
N ARG A 35 -10.05 15.66 8.37
CA ARG A 35 -9.85 14.65 7.32
C ARG A 35 -11.16 13.89 7.14
N VAL A 36 -11.91 14.24 6.11
CA VAL A 36 -13.22 13.64 5.80
C VAL A 36 -13.02 12.52 4.77
N PHE A 37 -12.99 11.26 5.20
CA PHE A 37 -12.83 10.11 4.32
C PHE A 37 -14.17 9.70 3.70
N SER A 38 -14.19 9.52 2.38
CA SER A 38 -15.36 9.08 1.62
C SER A 38 -15.07 7.81 0.81
N ARG A 39 -16.10 6.98 0.63
CA ARG A 39 -16.02 5.81 -0.26
C ARG A 39 -15.81 6.18 -1.71
N ASP A 40 -16.39 7.31 -2.13
CA ASP A 40 -16.33 7.80 -3.52
C ASP A 40 -14.90 8.23 -3.92
N ASN A 41 -14.00 8.36 -2.94
CA ASN A 41 -12.61 8.72 -3.13
C ASN A 41 -11.69 7.50 -3.30
N VAL A 42 -12.25 6.31 -3.50
CA VAL A 42 -11.51 5.09 -3.79
C VAL A 42 -12.11 4.42 -5.03
N ALA A 43 -11.27 4.16 -6.04
CA ALA A 43 -11.70 3.55 -7.29
C ALA A 43 -10.59 2.70 -7.92
N LEU A 44 -10.96 1.84 -8.87
CA LEU A 44 -10.06 1.11 -9.75
C LEU A 44 -10.06 1.74 -11.14
N ASP A 45 -8.87 2.06 -11.63
CA ASP A 45 -8.59 2.56 -12.97
C ASP A 45 -7.15 2.19 -13.35
N GLY A 46 -6.97 0.95 -13.83
CA GLY A 46 -5.66 0.34 -14.08
C GLY A 46 -4.81 0.04 -12.83
N ALA A 47 -5.07 0.73 -11.72
CA ALA A 47 -4.56 0.53 -10.38
C ALA A 47 -5.62 0.98 -9.35
N LEU A 48 -5.41 0.67 -8.06
CA LEU A 48 -6.23 1.23 -7.01
C LEU A 48 -5.87 2.71 -6.82
N GLN A 49 -6.84 3.60 -7.04
CA GLN A 49 -6.72 5.03 -6.84
C GLN A 49 -7.32 5.42 -5.49
N ILE A 50 -6.57 6.17 -4.69
CA ILE A 50 -7.04 6.82 -3.47
C ILE A 50 -6.91 8.33 -3.68
N ALA A 51 -8.03 9.05 -3.72
CA ALA A 51 -8.08 10.45 -4.13
C ALA A 51 -8.28 11.41 -2.95
N VAL A 52 -7.64 12.59 -3.06
CA VAL A 52 -8.09 13.80 -2.37
C VAL A 52 -8.80 14.65 -3.40
N THR A 53 -10.12 14.80 -3.29
CA THR A 53 -10.93 15.57 -4.23
C THR A 53 -11.09 16.99 -3.73
N VAL A 54 -10.90 17.95 -4.63
CA VAL A 54 -11.20 19.36 -4.39
C VAL A 54 -12.66 19.66 -4.73
N ALA A 55 -13.21 20.67 -4.08
CA ALA A 55 -14.56 21.16 -4.29
C ALA A 55 -14.54 22.70 -4.22
N ASP A 56 -15.66 23.35 -4.60
CA ASP A 56 -15.78 24.81 -4.62
C ASP A 56 -15.52 25.45 -3.24
N ALA A 57 -15.71 24.70 -2.16
CA ALA A 57 -15.44 25.13 -0.80
C ALA A 57 -14.51 24.14 -0.09
N VAL A 58 -13.59 24.66 0.73
CA VAL A 58 -12.50 23.89 1.36
C VAL A 58 -13.04 22.84 2.33
N GLU A 59 -14.16 23.11 3.01
CA GLU A 59 -14.88 22.15 3.85
C GLU A 59 -15.46 20.96 3.09
N ASN A 60 -15.56 21.07 1.75
CA ASN A 60 -16.07 20.02 0.88
C ASN A 60 -14.96 19.13 0.30
N ILE A 61 -13.70 19.39 0.64
CA ILE A 61 -12.60 18.47 0.32
C ILE A 61 -12.87 17.10 0.96
N ARG A 62 -12.66 16.04 0.19
CA ARG A 62 -12.77 14.65 0.67
C ARG A 62 -11.45 13.93 0.47
N CYS A 63 -11.12 13.09 1.45
CA CYS A 63 -9.95 12.21 1.45
C CYS A 63 -10.37 10.78 1.09
N GLY A 64 -9.41 9.96 0.71
CA GLY A 64 -9.62 8.54 0.44
C GLY A 64 -8.80 7.67 1.38
N GLY A 65 -9.27 6.46 1.64
CA GLY A 65 -8.49 5.49 2.40
C GLY A 65 -9.09 4.09 2.36
N ILE A 66 -8.22 3.11 2.58
CA ILE A 66 -8.59 1.71 2.72
C ILE A 66 -7.84 1.12 3.91
N GLY A 67 -8.36 0.01 4.41
CA GLY A 67 -7.61 -0.84 5.32
C GLY A 67 -8.02 -2.28 5.20
N THR A 68 -7.19 -3.19 5.68
CA THR A 68 -7.54 -4.61 5.74
C THR A 68 -8.68 -4.84 6.72
N LYS A 69 -9.64 -5.72 6.41
CA LYS A 69 -10.70 -6.08 7.39
C LYS A 69 -10.08 -6.77 8.60
N ARG A 70 -9.09 -7.63 8.39
CA ARG A 70 -8.29 -8.25 9.44
C ARG A 70 -7.38 -7.24 10.15
N GLN A 71 -7.05 -7.54 11.41
CA GLN A 71 -6.30 -6.69 12.33
C GLN A 71 -5.19 -7.46 13.08
N ASP A 72 -4.90 -8.68 12.63
CA ASP A 72 -4.02 -9.65 13.28
C ASP A 72 -2.63 -9.70 12.61
N PHE A 73 -2.25 -8.66 11.86
CA PHE A 73 -0.90 -8.57 11.31
C PHE A 73 0.08 -8.27 12.44
N LEU A 74 1.04 -9.18 12.64
CA LEU A 74 2.10 -9.03 13.63
C LEU A 74 3.40 -9.60 13.08
N TYR A 75 4.39 -8.71 12.94
CA TYR A 75 5.69 -8.98 12.33
C TYR A 75 5.61 -9.49 10.89
N GLY A 76 6.67 -9.25 10.11
CA GLY A 76 6.73 -9.65 8.71
C GLY A 76 7.13 -8.52 7.78
N SER A 77 6.97 -8.75 6.49
CA SER A 77 7.31 -7.80 5.43
C SER A 77 6.05 -7.23 4.80
N PHE A 78 5.91 -5.91 4.82
CA PHE A 78 4.74 -5.19 4.32
C PHE A 78 5.20 -4.26 3.21
N ARG A 79 4.64 -4.43 2.01
CA ARG A 79 5.08 -3.69 0.83
C ARG A 79 3.95 -3.34 -0.12
N SER A 80 4.17 -2.25 -0.84
CA SER A 80 3.29 -1.80 -1.92
C SER A 80 4.10 -1.09 -3.00
N TYR A 81 3.68 -1.29 -4.25
CA TYR A 81 4.15 -0.48 -5.36
C TYR A 81 3.18 0.69 -5.55
N MET A 82 3.65 1.90 -5.24
CA MET A 82 2.84 3.11 -5.22
C MET A 82 3.40 4.16 -6.18
N ARG A 83 2.50 4.92 -6.81
CA ARG A 83 2.83 6.13 -7.57
C ARG A 83 2.21 7.33 -6.87
N MET A 84 3.05 8.29 -6.51
CA MET A 84 2.64 9.45 -5.73
C MET A 84 1.95 10.49 -6.61
N SER A 85 1.11 11.33 -6.00
CA SER A 85 0.48 12.45 -6.69
C SER A 85 1.50 13.54 -7.02
N SER A 86 1.44 14.10 -8.23
CA SER A 86 2.15 15.34 -8.58
C SER A 86 1.45 16.60 -8.09
N ILE A 87 0.20 16.48 -7.63
CA ILE A 87 -0.55 17.59 -7.03
C ILE A 87 -0.10 17.78 -5.58
N ARG A 88 0.42 18.98 -5.31
CA ARG A 88 0.93 19.41 -4.00
C ARG A 88 -0.21 19.58 -2.99
N GLY A 89 0.10 19.44 -1.71
CA GLY A 89 -0.82 19.75 -0.62
C GLY A 89 -1.49 18.54 0.04
N THR A 90 -0.90 17.35 -0.14
CA THR A 90 -1.45 16.09 0.35
C THR A 90 -0.38 15.20 0.99
N VAL A 91 -0.85 14.22 1.75
CA VAL A 91 -0.06 13.17 2.38
C VAL A 91 -0.58 11.83 1.91
N ALA A 92 0.29 11.03 1.30
CA ALA A 92 0.04 9.62 1.00
C ALA A 92 0.67 8.78 2.12
N ALA A 93 -0.10 7.90 2.75
CA ALA A 93 0.41 7.03 3.82
C ALA A 93 0.16 5.55 3.54
N MET A 94 1.15 4.73 3.92
CA MET A 94 1.07 3.28 4.05
C MET A 94 1.53 2.91 5.46
N TYR A 95 0.68 2.25 6.24
CA TYR A 95 0.95 2.09 7.67
C TYR A 95 0.30 0.87 8.30
N ILE A 96 0.87 0.38 9.40
CA ILE A 96 0.23 -0.58 10.31
C ILE A 96 -0.33 0.19 11.50
N TYR A 97 -1.63 0.06 11.74
CA TYR A 97 -2.33 0.75 12.80
C TYR A 97 -2.82 -0.19 13.90
N ASN A 98 -2.49 0.15 15.14
CA ASN A 98 -3.10 -0.32 16.36
C ASN A 98 -3.41 0.93 17.23
N PRO A 99 -4.51 0.96 18.03
CA PRO A 99 -4.81 2.12 18.87
C PRO A 99 -3.65 2.60 19.76
N ASP A 100 -2.77 1.70 20.17
CA ASP A 100 -1.63 2.01 21.05
C ASP A 100 -0.32 2.24 20.29
N SER A 101 -0.24 1.90 18.99
CA SER A 101 1.02 1.95 18.23
C SER A 101 0.85 1.93 16.71
N GLU A 102 1.82 2.49 16.00
CA GLU A 102 1.79 2.62 14.53
C GLU A 102 3.19 2.46 13.92
N ILE A 103 3.24 2.02 12.67
CA ILE A 103 4.44 2.05 11.82
C ILE A 103 4.04 2.71 10.50
N ASP A 104 4.72 3.79 10.14
CA ASP A 104 4.31 4.68 9.05
C ASP A 104 5.36 4.81 7.96
N ILE A 105 4.89 4.80 6.72
CA ILE A 105 5.56 5.38 5.56
C ILE A 105 4.63 6.47 5.01
N GLU A 106 5.06 7.72 5.07
CA GLU A 106 4.30 8.87 4.56
C GLU A 106 5.11 9.63 3.51
N VAL A 107 4.46 10.10 2.44
CA VAL A 107 5.07 11.00 1.44
C VAL A 107 4.20 12.25 1.33
N LEU A 108 4.81 13.40 1.60
CA LEU A 108 4.19 14.72 1.52
C LEU A 108 4.44 15.30 0.13
N SER A 109 3.39 15.52 -0.65
CA SER A 109 3.50 15.99 -2.04
C SER A 109 4.02 17.43 -2.18
N ALA A 110 4.10 18.17 -1.07
CA ALA A 110 4.62 19.54 -1.05
C ALA A 110 6.15 19.63 -0.82
N ILE A 111 6.82 18.54 -0.43
CA ILE A 111 8.24 18.58 -0.04
C ILE A 111 9.14 18.38 -1.26
N GLU A 112 10.11 19.28 -1.41
CA GLU A 112 11.10 19.26 -2.49
C GLU A 112 12.52 19.48 -1.95
N PRO A 113 13.51 18.63 -2.31
CA PRO A 113 13.36 17.39 -3.09
C PRO A 113 12.47 16.34 -2.40
N PRO A 114 11.92 15.34 -3.13
CA PRO A 114 10.96 14.40 -2.56
C PRO A 114 11.54 13.58 -1.39
N GLN A 115 10.75 13.43 -0.33
CA GLN A 115 11.11 12.67 0.87
C GLN A 115 10.02 11.68 1.26
N SER A 116 10.45 10.55 1.82
CA SER A 116 9.60 9.65 2.60
C SER A 116 9.85 9.85 4.09
N TYR A 117 8.78 9.99 4.84
CA TYR A 117 8.76 10.10 6.29
C TYR A 117 8.52 8.71 6.84
N PHE A 118 9.43 8.24 7.68
CA PHE A 118 9.29 6.97 8.39
C PHE A 118 9.04 7.27 9.84
N ALA A 119 7.97 6.73 10.42
CA ALA A 119 7.66 6.96 11.82
C ALA A 119 7.26 5.67 12.53
N ILE A 120 7.50 5.66 13.84
CA ILE A 120 6.96 4.70 14.78
C ILE A 120 6.21 5.47 15.86
N HIS A 121 4.98 5.06 16.12
CA HIS A 121 4.17 5.61 17.19
C HIS A 121 4.02 4.63 18.36
N PRO A 122 4.06 5.11 19.63
CA PRO A 122 4.18 6.52 20.02
C PRO A 122 5.56 7.11 19.71
N GLY A 123 5.56 8.28 19.09
CA GLY A 123 6.80 8.97 18.69
C GLY A 123 7.45 9.71 19.85
N ILE A 124 8.75 9.89 19.78
CA ILE A 124 9.52 10.69 20.75
C ILE A 124 9.67 12.11 20.19
N ILE A 125 9.47 13.11 21.04
CA ILE A 125 9.72 14.53 20.71
C ILE A 125 10.97 15.00 21.45
N GLU A 126 11.93 15.54 20.72
CA GLU A 126 13.15 16.16 21.24
C GLU A 126 13.24 17.60 20.72
N ASN A 127 13.39 18.57 21.64
CA ASN A 127 13.49 19.99 21.31
C ASN A 127 12.36 20.51 20.40
N GLY A 128 11.14 20.03 20.64
CA GLY A 128 9.95 20.41 19.87
C GLY A 128 9.85 19.81 18.48
N ARG A 129 10.67 18.81 18.14
CA ARG A 129 10.66 18.09 16.85
C ARG A 129 10.63 16.59 17.06
N ALA A 130 10.21 15.85 16.04
CA ALA A 130 10.28 14.39 16.07
C ALA A 130 11.74 13.93 16.21
N SER A 131 11.98 13.03 17.16
CA SER A 131 13.29 12.46 17.44
C SER A 131 13.69 11.44 16.37
N ALA A 132 14.97 11.42 16.03
CA ALA A 132 15.54 10.42 15.13
C ALA A 132 15.43 8.96 15.66
N LEU A 133 15.08 8.78 16.93
CA LEU A 133 14.87 7.46 17.53
C LEU A 133 13.60 6.76 17.01
N THR A 134 12.57 7.53 16.65
CA THR A 134 11.28 7.02 16.20
C THR A 134 10.82 7.65 14.87
N HIS A 135 11.66 8.48 14.25
CA HIS A 135 11.33 9.24 13.05
C HIS A 135 12.54 9.37 12.11
N ASP A 136 12.31 9.40 10.80
CA ASP A 136 13.33 9.74 9.80
C ASP A 136 12.68 10.43 8.58
N ASN A 137 13.41 11.37 7.99
CA ASN A 137 13.04 11.99 6.71
C ASN A 137 14.05 11.55 5.65
N HIS A 138 13.69 10.53 4.87
CA HIS A 138 14.55 9.92 3.88
C HIS A 138 14.37 10.57 2.50
N TRP A 139 15.44 11.09 1.92
CA TRP A 139 15.43 11.60 0.54
C TRP A 139 15.25 10.45 -0.45
N LEU A 140 14.25 10.53 -1.32
CA LEU A 140 13.96 9.45 -2.27
C LEU A 140 15.03 9.36 -3.37
N GLY A 141 15.57 10.48 -3.82
CA GLY A 141 16.58 10.52 -4.89
C GLY A 141 16.02 10.28 -6.30
N PHE A 142 14.69 10.22 -6.45
CA PHE A 142 13.96 10.10 -7.71
C PHE A 142 12.65 10.88 -7.65
N ASP A 143 11.99 11.05 -8.79
CA ASP A 143 10.62 11.59 -8.88
C ASP A 143 9.58 10.49 -8.65
N PRO A 144 8.89 10.46 -7.48
CA PRO A 144 7.95 9.39 -7.14
C PRO A 144 6.62 9.48 -7.89
N THR A 145 6.43 10.50 -8.72
CA THR A 145 5.23 10.70 -9.56
C THR A 145 5.38 10.08 -10.95
N SER A 146 6.63 9.83 -11.36
CA SER A 146 7.00 9.35 -12.70
C SER A 146 6.64 7.88 -12.96
N GLY A 147 6.43 7.09 -11.91
CA GLY A 147 6.16 5.66 -12.01
C GLY A 147 5.81 5.03 -10.66
N PHE A 148 5.62 3.72 -10.67
CA PHE A 148 5.40 2.95 -9.45
C PHE A 148 6.73 2.53 -8.85
N HIS A 149 6.93 2.87 -7.58
CA HIS A 149 8.11 2.52 -6.78
C HIS A 149 7.73 1.62 -5.60
N GLU A 150 8.64 0.75 -5.16
CA GLU A 150 8.41 -0.10 -3.98
C GLU A 150 8.61 0.70 -2.70
N TYR A 151 7.60 0.70 -1.84
CA TYR A 151 7.68 1.16 -0.46
C TYR A 151 7.46 -0.04 0.44
N ARG A 152 8.38 -0.25 1.37
CA ARG A 152 8.36 -1.45 2.22
C ARG A 152 8.87 -1.17 3.62
N PHE A 153 8.30 -1.83 4.61
CA PHE A 153 8.98 -2.06 5.87
C PHE A 153 8.94 -3.54 6.27
N ASP A 154 10.03 -4.00 6.89
CA ASP A 154 10.12 -5.29 7.54
C ASP A 154 10.07 -5.06 9.05
N TRP A 155 9.07 -5.65 9.71
CA TRP A 155 8.78 -5.49 11.12
C TRP A 155 9.14 -6.76 11.89
N PHE A 156 10.04 -6.62 12.85
CA PHE A 156 10.52 -7.65 13.78
C PHE A 156 10.20 -7.23 15.23
N PRO A 157 10.30 -8.14 16.21
CA PRO A 157 10.00 -7.82 17.62
C PRO A 157 10.76 -6.64 18.21
N ASN A 158 11.97 -6.35 17.71
CA ASN A 158 12.87 -5.34 18.26
C ASN A 158 13.40 -4.37 17.19
N LEU A 159 12.86 -4.42 15.97
CA LEU A 159 13.39 -3.66 14.85
C LEU A 159 12.34 -3.47 13.76
N VAL A 160 12.30 -2.28 13.15
CA VAL A 160 11.65 -2.04 11.86
C VAL A 160 12.72 -1.55 10.89
N VAL A 161 12.74 -2.16 9.71
CA VAL A 161 13.65 -1.79 8.62
C VAL A 161 12.82 -1.28 7.45
N PHE A 162 13.02 -0.03 7.07
CA PHE A 162 12.35 0.62 5.94
C PHE A 162 13.20 0.48 4.67
N TYR A 163 12.54 0.29 3.55
CA TYR A 163 13.15 0.17 2.23
C TYR A 163 12.38 0.98 1.20
N ILE A 164 13.14 1.51 0.23
CA ILE A 164 12.64 2.15 -0.98
C ILE A 164 13.31 1.43 -2.16
N ASP A 165 12.50 0.94 -3.11
CA ASP A 165 12.98 0.19 -4.29
C ASP A 165 13.95 -0.96 -3.93
N GLY A 166 13.63 -1.68 -2.85
CA GLY A 166 14.43 -2.79 -2.35
C GLY A 166 15.74 -2.41 -1.65
N VAL A 167 16.12 -1.14 -1.66
CA VAL A 167 17.29 -0.60 -0.95
C VAL A 167 16.91 -0.22 0.47
N GLU A 168 17.70 -0.62 1.45
CA GLU A 168 17.49 -0.25 2.85
C GLU A 168 17.66 1.26 3.03
N ALA A 169 16.64 1.90 3.58
CA ALA A 169 16.57 3.34 3.77
C ALA A 169 16.82 3.74 5.23
N ARG A 170 16.22 3.01 6.18
CA ARG A 170 16.31 3.32 7.62
C ARG A 170 16.06 2.09 8.50
N ARG A 171 16.74 2.04 9.66
CA ARG A 171 16.46 1.12 10.76
C ARG A 171 16.01 1.91 11.99
N LEU A 172 14.92 1.50 12.62
CA LEU A 172 14.45 2.03 13.91
C LEU A 172 14.26 0.87 14.88
N ASN A 173 14.70 1.03 16.13
CA ASN A 173 14.69 -0.01 17.17
C ASN A 173 14.10 0.49 18.50
N THR A 174 13.48 1.68 18.49
CA THR A 174 12.85 2.30 19.67
C THR A 174 11.33 2.27 19.49
N ASN A 175 10.62 1.99 20.59
CA ASN A 175 9.15 1.89 20.63
C ASN A 175 8.55 0.92 19.60
N ILE A 176 9.28 -0.14 19.26
CA ILE A 176 8.84 -1.11 18.26
C ILE A 176 7.52 -1.75 18.68
N PRO A 177 6.47 -1.67 17.85
CA PRO A 177 5.18 -2.23 18.21
C PRO A 177 5.27 -3.74 18.45
N SER A 178 4.59 -4.23 19.49
CA SER A 178 4.49 -5.66 19.83
C SER A 178 3.06 -6.20 19.73
N SER A 179 2.10 -5.35 19.41
CA SER A 179 0.68 -5.68 19.28
C SER A 179 0.31 -5.79 17.81
N ALA A 180 -0.56 -6.75 17.48
CA ALA A 180 -1.04 -6.91 16.12
C ALA A 180 -1.85 -5.69 15.66
N GLY A 181 -1.76 -5.37 14.37
CA GLY A 181 -2.40 -4.20 13.80
C GLY A 181 -3.07 -4.48 12.46
N ARG A 182 -3.67 -3.42 11.93
CA ARG A 182 -4.34 -3.39 10.64
C ARG A 182 -3.44 -2.72 9.61
N PHE A 183 -3.33 -3.31 8.42
CA PHE A 183 -2.58 -2.68 7.34
C PHE A 183 -3.48 -1.69 6.59
N MET A 184 -3.05 -0.45 6.46
CA MET A 184 -3.87 0.67 5.99
C MET A 184 -3.14 1.55 4.98
N PHE A 185 -3.93 2.20 4.13
CA PHE A 185 -3.48 3.18 3.16
C PHE A 185 -4.45 4.36 3.16
N ASN A 186 -3.93 5.57 3.11
CA ASN A 186 -4.76 6.75 2.95
C ASN A 186 -4.09 7.80 2.07
N HIS A 187 -4.90 8.69 1.52
CA HIS A 187 -4.46 9.89 0.84
C HIS A 187 -5.33 11.03 1.34
N TRP A 188 -4.70 12.01 1.98
CA TRP A 188 -5.41 13.03 2.74
C TRP A 188 -4.72 14.39 2.70
N THR A 189 -5.45 15.40 3.15
CA THR A 189 -4.93 16.74 3.42
C THR A 189 -5.54 17.23 4.73
N ASP A 190 -4.76 17.97 5.51
CA ASP A 190 -5.24 18.73 6.65
C ASP A 190 -5.17 20.24 6.38
N GLY A 191 -4.86 20.66 5.15
CA GLY A 191 -4.72 22.06 4.77
C GLY A 191 -3.60 22.81 5.49
N ASN A 192 -2.75 22.13 6.26
CA ASN A 192 -1.71 22.77 7.04
C ASN A 192 -0.49 23.09 6.15
N ALA A 193 -0.22 24.38 5.96
CA ALA A 193 0.92 24.86 5.18
C ALA A 193 2.30 24.34 5.67
N ASN A 194 2.41 23.97 6.95
CA ASN A 194 3.66 23.49 7.55
C ASN A 194 3.77 21.96 7.63
N PHE A 195 2.73 21.22 7.20
CA PHE A 195 2.75 19.76 7.18
C PHE A 195 2.33 19.22 5.81
N SER A 196 1.03 19.05 5.54
CA SER A 196 0.57 18.59 4.21
C SER A 196 0.94 19.56 3.08
N GLY A 197 1.20 20.83 3.42
CA GLY A 197 1.46 21.91 2.46
C GLY A 197 0.24 22.27 1.62
N GLY A 198 -0.95 21.90 2.10
CA GLY A 198 -2.22 22.02 1.37
C GLY A 198 -3.06 23.24 1.78
N PRO A 199 -4.35 23.26 1.39
CA PRO A 199 -5.05 22.20 0.62
C PRO A 199 -4.58 22.11 -0.84
N PRO A 200 -4.77 20.97 -1.53
CA PRO A 200 -4.48 20.87 -2.96
C PRO A 200 -5.42 21.74 -3.78
N THR A 201 -4.96 22.21 -4.95
CA THR A 201 -5.74 23.04 -5.88
C THR A 201 -6.54 22.22 -6.91
N GLU A 202 -6.19 20.95 -7.07
CA GLU A 202 -6.80 20.01 -8.02
C GLU A 202 -6.95 18.64 -7.36
N THR A 203 -7.75 17.75 -7.95
CA THR A 203 -7.88 16.38 -7.44
C THR A 203 -6.54 15.65 -7.52
N ALA A 204 -6.03 15.26 -6.35
CA ALA A 204 -4.78 14.54 -6.19
C ALA A 204 -5.06 13.04 -6.08
N LYS A 205 -4.26 12.19 -6.73
CA LYS A 205 -4.43 10.73 -6.70
C LYS A 205 -3.16 10.02 -6.27
N LEU A 206 -3.27 9.18 -5.25
CA LEU A 206 -2.31 8.13 -4.94
C LEU A 206 -2.74 6.88 -5.72
N GLU A 207 -1.80 6.25 -6.43
CA GLU A 207 -2.08 4.99 -7.11
C GLU A 207 -1.31 3.84 -6.48
N ILE A 208 -2.00 2.72 -6.27
CA ILE A 208 -1.48 1.52 -5.64
C ILE A 208 -1.61 0.37 -6.63
N MET A 209 -0.48 -0.15 -7.10
CA MET A 209 -0.45 -1.28 -8.02
C MET A 209 -0.77 -2.59 -7.29
N ASN A 210 -0.22 -2.76 -6.09
CA ASN A 210 -0.43 -3.97 -5.30
C ASN A 210 -0.31 -3.69 -3.79
N ILE A 211 -0.82 -4.64 -3.00
CA ILE A 211 -0.64 -4.70 -1.55
C ILE A 211 -0.18 -6.11 -1.24
N THR A 212 1.02 -6.24 -0.67
CA THR A 212 1.61 -7.54 -0.32
C THR A 212 2.09 -7.51 1.14
N ALA A 213 1.63 -8.49 1.92
CA ALA A 213 2.08 -8.71 3.28
C ALA A 213 2.52 -10.17 3.44
N TRP A 214 3.74 -10.39 3.94
CA TRP A 214 4.28 -11.69 4.31
C TRP A 214 4.49 -11.73 5.81
N PHE A 215 3.62 -12.46 6.51
CA PHE A 215 3.58 -12.51 7.95
C PHE A 215 3.11 -13.89 8.39
N ASN A 216 3.44 -14.25 9.61
CA ASN A 216 2.94 -15.49 10.20
C ASN A 216 1.56 -15.25 10.79
N LEU A 217 0.65 -16.21 10.57
CA LEU A 217 -0.64 -16.21 11.25
C LEU A 217 -0.40 -16.59 12.71
N SER A 218 -0.76 -15.69 13.62
CA SER A 218 -0.68 -15.91 15.07
C SER A 218 -1.63 -17.01 15.59
N ALA A 219 -2.52 -17.55 14.73
CA ALA A 219 -3.55 -18.52 15.13
C ALA A 219 -3.92 -19.58 14.07
N SER A 220 -2.99 -20.04 13.21
CA SER A 220 -3.25 -21.24 12.40
C SER A 220 -2.42 -22.41 12.89
N SER A 221 -3.06 -23.56 13.15
CA SER A 221 -2.37 -24.85 13.19
C SER A 221 -1.40 -24.93 12.01
N SER A 222 -0.17 -25.33 12.27
CA SER A 222 0.87 -25.52 11.26
C SER A 222 0.29 -26.05 9.94
N PRO A 223 0.61 -25.44 8.78
CA PRO A 223 0.26 -26.04 7.50
C PRO A 223 0.77 -27.48 7.50
N LYS A 224 -0.03 -28.46 7.03
CA LYS A 224 0.33 -29.89 7.07
C LYS A 224 1.72 -30.20 6.49
N CYS A 225 2.24 -29.34 5.61
CA CYS A 225 3.58 -29.49 5.03
C CYS A 225 4.73 -29.26 6.04
N GLN A 226 4.50 -28.55 7.15
CA GLN A 226 5.47 -28.40 8.25
C GLN A 226 5.73 -29.70 9.01
N GLU A 227 4.84 -30.69 8.91
CA GLU A 227 5.04 -32.03 9.49
C GLU A 227 5.88 -32.94 8.58
N SER A 228 6.43 -32.41 7.48
CA SER A 228 7.19 -33.16 6.49
C SER A 228 8.60 -32.59 6.29
N ASN A 229 9.59 -33.46 6.07
CA ASN A 229 10.96 -33.08 5.68
C ASN A 229 11.07 -32.61 4.21
N LYS A 230 9.96 -32.27 3.55
CA LYS A 230 9.93 -31.73 2.19
C LYS A 230 9.55 -30.25 2.25
N SER A 231 10.29 -29.41 1.51
CA SER A 231 9.98 -27.98 1.38
C SER A 231 8.55 -27.80 0.88
N CYS A 232 7.77 -26.94 1.54
CA CYS A 232 6.43 -26.60 1.07
C CYS A 232 6.54 -25.99 -0.35
N ASN A 233 5.87 -26.61 -1.33
CA ASN A 233 5.75 -26.00 -2.64
C ASN A 233 4.83 -24.79 -2.52
N ILE A 234 5.27 -23.63 -2.99
CA ILE A 234 4.48 -22.40 -2.92
C ILE A 234 3.10 -22.56 -3.59
N LYS A 235 2.98 -23.44 -4.60
CA LYS A 235 1.71 -23.77 -5.24
C LYS A 235 0.73 -24.45 -4.29
N ASP A 236 1.21 -25.31 -3.39
CA ASP A 236 0.36 -26.05 -2.43
C ASP A 236 -0.15 -25.12 -1.33
N VAL A 237 0.67 -24.13 -0.93
CA VAL A 237 0.27 -23.08 0.02
C VAL A 237 -0.77 -22.16 -0.62
N ILE A 238 -0.56 -21.73 -1.87
CA ILE A 238 -1.53 -20.92 -2.61
C ILE A 238 -2.86 -21.68 -2.79
N ALA A 239 -2.82 -22.97 -3.15
CA ALA A 239 -4.01 -23.78 -3.33
C ALA A 239 -4.80 -23.97 -2.02
N GLN A 240 -4.12 -24.11 -0.88
CA GLN A 240 -4.76 -24.19 0.44
C GLN A 240 -5.40 -22.86 0.88
N LEU A 241 -4.80 -21.73 0.51
CA LEU A 241 -5.38 -20.41 0.75
C LEU A 241 -6.63 -20.20 -0.11
N VAL A 242 -6.59 -20.57 -1.40
CA VAL A 242 -7.74 -20.50 -2.31
C VAL A 242 -8.87 -21.46 -1.89
N ALA A 243 -8.55 -22.66 -1.40
CA ALA A 243 -9.54 -23.64 -0.97
C ALA A 243 -10.30 -23.24 0.31
N LYS A 244 -9.75 -22.31 1.12
CA LYS A 244 -10.42 -21.79 2.32
C LYS A 244 -11.53 -20.79 2.01
N ASP A 245 -11.53 -20.17 0.83
CA ASP A 245 -12.58 -19.22 0.43
C ASP A 245 -13.87 -19.88 -0.08
N GLY A 246 -13.92 -21.22 -0.10
CA GLY A 246 -15.10 -21.98 -0.53
C GLY A 246 -15.44 -21.79 -2.02
N PRO A 247 -16.22 -22.70 -2.62
CA PRO A 247 -16.65 -22.52 -3.99
C PRO A 247 -17.74 -21.45 -4.02
N SER A 248 -17.43 -20.28 -4.57
CA SER A 248 -18.47 -19.39 -5.09
C SER A 248 -19.33 -20.18 -6.08
N SER A 249 -20.61 -20.27 -5.75
CA SER A 249 -21.60 -21.07 -6.44
C SER A 249 -21.87 -20.57 -7.87
N ALA A 250 -21.69 -21.49 -8.82
CA ALA A 250 -22.42 -21.63 -10.08
C ALA A 250 -22.44 -20.44 -11.07
N ILE A 251 -21.64 -20.56 -12.14
CA ILE A 251 -22.08 -20.15 -13.48
C ILE A 251 -21.87 -21.31 -14.46
N SER A 252 -22.98 -22.02 -14.69
CA SER A 252 -23.47 -22.58 -15.96
C SER A 252 -22.45 -23.00 -17.03
N ASN A 253 -22.38 -24.33 -17.24
CA ASN A 253 -21.90 -24.96 -18.46
C ASN A 253 -22.63 -24.42 -19.71
N ARG A 254 -21.92 -23.72 -20.58
CA ARG A 254 -22.27 -23.61 -22.00
C ARG A 254 -21.10 -24.10 -22.87
N PRO A 255 -21.34 -24.99 -23.86
CA PRO A 255 -20.28 -25.49 -24.73
C PRO A 255 -19.81 -24.40 -25.71
N PRO A 256 -18.57 -24.51 -26.24
CA PRO A 256 -17.99 -23.48 -27.10
C PRO A 256 -18.65 -23.48 -28.49
N ALA A 257 -19.15 -22.33 -28.92
CA ALA A 257 -19.55 -22.10 -30.30
C ALA A 257 -18.36 -21.55 -31.11
N SER A 258 -17.86 -22.39 -32.00
CA SER A 258 -17.06 -22.14 -33.22
C SER A 258 -15.97 -21.07 -33.21
N ILE A 259 -14.73 -21.55 -33.23
CA ILE A 259 -13.55 -20.86 -33.77
C ILE A 259 -13.63 -20.89 -35.31
N ARG A 260 -13.64 -19.71 -35.96
CA ARG A 260 -13.23 -19.57 -37.36
C ARG A 260 -11.87 -18.86 -37.42
N HIS A 261 -10.84 -19.67 -37.63
CA HIS A 261 -9.66 -19.43 -38.48
C HIS A 261 -9.28 -17.98 -38.79
N ILE A 262 -8.13 -17.53 -38.25
CA ILE A 262 -7.06 -16.92 -39.07
C ILE A 262 -5.74 -17.54 -38.61
N VAL A 263 -5.12 -18.30 -39.51
CA VAL A 263 -3.75 -18.81 -39.46
C VAL A 263 -2.91 -17.87 -40.32
N LEU A 264 -1.76 -17.41 -39.80
CA LEU A 264 -0.49 -17.21 -40.53
C LEU A 264 0.59 -16.93 -39.46
N ILE A 265 1.37 -17.91 -38.99
CA ILE A 265 2.60 -18.53 -39.55
C ILE A 265 3.85 -17.62 -39.44
N PHE A 266 4.74 -18.08 -38.53
CA PHE A 266 6.22 -17.97 -38.46
C PHE A 266 6.83 -16.56 -38.28
N ILE A 267 7.84 -16.33 -37.43
CA ILE A 267 9.17 -16.97 -37.41
C ILE A 267 9.76 -16.95 -35.98
N ILE A 268 10.23 -18.13 -35.53
CA ILE A 268 11.21 -18.33 -34.47
C ILE A 268 12.59 -18.14 -35.11
N PHE A 269 13.43 -17.22 -34.62
CA PHE A 269 14.90 -17.31 -34.60
C PHE A 269 15.50 -16.13 -33.80
N LEU A 270 16.66 -16.36 -33.19
CA LEU A 270 17.55 -15.45 -32.47
C LEU A 270 17.34 -15.25 -30.96
N ILE A 271 17.59 -16.34 -30.23
CA ILE A 271 18.54 -16.31 -29.10
C ILE A 271 19.94 -16.51 -29.72
N GLU A 272 20.96 -15.87 -29.14
CA GLU A 272 22.40 -15.83 -29.51
C GLU A 272 22.83 -14.65 -30.41
N TYR A 273 22.87 -13.43 -29.84
CA TYR A 273 23.88 -12.44 -30.27
C TYR A 273 24.13 -11.30 -29.25
N ILE A 274 24.41 -11.59 -27.97
CA ILE A 274 25.12 -10.63 -27.09
C ILE A 274 26.02 -11.40 -26.10
N ILE A 275 26.98 -12.15 -26.61
CA ILE A 275 28.21 -12.51 -25.90
C ILE A 275 29.35 -12.47 -26.93
N ASN A 276 29.88 -11.27 -27.19
CA ASN A 276 31.25 -10.98 -27.63
C ASN A 276 31.33 -9.57 -28.24
N SER A 277 31.45 -8.55 -27.40
CA SER A 277 32.08 -7.28 -27.77
C SER A 277 32.38 -6.44 -26.53
N PHE A 278 33.29 -6.95 -25.69
CA PHE A 278 34.16 -6.14 -24.84
C PHE A 278 35.55 -6.78 -24.89
N GLN A 279 36.25 -6.46 -25.98
CA GLN A 279 37.70 -6.29 -26.01
C GLN A 279 37.95 -4.80 -26.24
#